data_AF-A0A954HS87-F1
#
_entry.id   AF-A0A954HS87-F1
#
_cell.length_a   1.000
_cell.length_b   1.000
_cell.length_c   1.000
_cell.angle_alpha   90.00
_cell.angle_beta   90.00
_cell.angle_gamma   90.00
#
_symmetry.space_group_name_H-M   'P 1'
#
loop_
_entity.id
_entity.type
_entity.pdbx_description
1 polymer ?
#
loop_
_entity_poly.entity_id
_entity_poly.type
_entity_poly.pdbx_seq_one_letter_code
_entity_poly.pdbx_strand_id
1 'polypeptide(L)' 'MQNLNDRDIRQCDIIPPAKLAQYRATVIGTGSIGRQVALQLASIGVPSLQLIDPDVVSVENLACQGFFEDDLARAKVHA' A
#
# COMPACT_ATOMS: atom_id res chain seq x y z
N MET A 1 -8.10 -28.92 -3.24
CA MET A 1 -8.83 -27.75 -2.71
C MET A 1 -7.79 -26.71 -2.33
N GLN A 2 -7.94 -25.45 -2.75
CA GLN A 2 -7.01 -24.38 -2.34
C GLN A 2 -7.25 -24.05 -0.86
N ASN A 3 -6.19 -24.02 -0.05
CA ASN A 3 -6.23 -23.60 1.35
C ASN A 3 -5.90 -22.10 1.41
N LEU A 4 -6.68 -21.31 2.15
CA LEU A 4 -6.43 -19.88 2.30
C LEU A 4 -5.07 -19.58 2.97
N ASN A 5 -4.56 -20.53 3.76
CA ASN A 5 -3.23 -20.45 4.36
C ASN A 5 -2.11 -20.49 3.31
N ASP A 6 -2.38 -20.91 2.07
CA ASP A 6 -1.39 -21.00 1.00
C ASP A 6 -1.25 -19.67 0.20
N ARG A 7 -1.87 -18.57 0.65
CA ARG A 7 -1.91 -17.31 -0.10
C ARG A 7 -0.54 -16.66 -0.35
N ASP A 8 0.47 -17.01 0.44
CA ASP A 8 1.82 -16.45 0.39
C ASP A 8 2.90 -17.48 0.01
N ILE A 9 2.53 -18.66 -0.49
CA ILE A 9 3.49 -19.73 -0.86
C ILE A 9 4.55 -19.30 -1.88
N ARG A 10 4.27 -18.27 -2.69
CA ARG A 10 5.21 -17.77 -3.71
C ARG A 10 6.29 -16.84 -3.14
N GLN A 11 6.15 -16.43 -1.88
CA GLN A 11 7.04 -15.48 -1.22
C GLN A 11 7.52 -15.94 0.15
N CYS A 12 6.88 -16.93 0.78
CA CYS A 12 7.12 -17.32 2.18
C CYS A 12 8.58 -17.71 2.49
N ASP A 13 9.32 -18.22 1.51
CA ASP A 13 10.72 -18.59 1.67
C ASP A 13 11.65 -17.37 1.74
N ILE A 14 11.25 -16.26 1.10
CA ILE A 14 11.99 -14.99 1.10
C ILE A 14 11.49 -14.09 2.24
N ILE A 15 10.18 -14.09 2.50
CA ILE A 15 9.50 -13.29 3.50
C ILE A 15 8.73 -14.21 4.45
N PRO A 16 9.39 -14.70 5.53
CA PRO A 16 8.76 -15.64 6.46
C PRO A 16 7.54 -15.04 7.16
N PRO A 17 6.35 -15.67 7.10
CA PRO A 17 5.11 -15.10 7.64
C PRO A 17 5.18 -14.78 9.14
N ALA A 18 5.82 -15.66 9.92
CA ALA A 18 6.00 -15.47 11.37
C ALA A 18 6.87 -14.26 11.71
N LYS A 19 7.80 -13.87 10.82
CA LYS A 19 8.59 -12.64 10.98
C LYS A 19 7.77 -11.43 10.54
N LEU A 20 7.12 -11.51 9.37
CA LEU A 20 6.30 -10.42 8.82
C LEU A 20 5.19 -9.98 9.81
N ALA A 21 4.57 -10.93 10.49
CA ALA A 21 3.49 -10.69 11.46
C ALA A 21 3.85 -9.74 12.62
N GLN A 22 5.15 -9.53 12.88
CA GLN A 22 5.63 -8.67 13.97
C GLN A 22 5.77 -7.21 13.54
N TYR A 23 5.73 -6.92 12.24
CA TYR A 23 5.99 -5.58 11.72
C TYR A 23 4.71 -4.76 11.57
N ARG A 24 4.84 -3.47 11.84
CA ARG A 24 3.85 -2.44 11.52
C ARG A 24 4.56 -1.37 10.72
N ALA A 25 3.96 -0.93 9.61
CA ALA A 25 4.54 0.08 8.74
C ALA A 25 3.69 1.35 8.74
N THR A 26 4.38 2.49 8.75
CA THR A 26 3.76 3.80 8.53
C THR A 26 4.42 4.45 7.32
N VAL A 27 3.61 4.86 6.34
CA VAL A 27 4.03 5.62 5.17
C VAL A 27 3.51 7.05 5.30
N ILE A 28 4.43 8.01 5.32
CA ILE A 28 4.11 9.44 5.41
C ILE A 28 4.31 10.04 4.02
N GLY A 29 3.22 10.55 3.44
CA GLY A 29 3.09 10.94 2.05
C GLY A 29 2.65 9.76 1.18
N THR A 30 1.57 9.95 0.43
CA THR A 30 0.98 9.00 -0.53
C THR A 30 1.10 9.51 -1.98
N GLY A 31 2.15 10.28 -2.24
CA GLY A 31 2.51 10.72 -3.60
C GLY A 31 3.23 9.65 -4.41
N SER A 32 4.03 10.08 -5.41
CA SER A 32 4.65 9.19 -6.41
C SER A 32 5.43 8.02 -5.84
N ILE A 33 6.16 8.23 -4.75
CA ILE A 33 6.95 7.18 -4.10
C ILE A 33 6.11 6.45 -3.05
N GLY A 34 5.47 7.22 -2.17
CA GLY A 34 4.74 6.67 -1.03
C GLY A 34 3.62 5.71 -1.42
N ARG A 35 2.86 6.01 -2.48
CA ARG A 35 1.83 5.09 -2.98
C ARG A 35 2.43 3.77 -3.45
N GLN A 36 3.53 3.80 -4.19
CA GLN A 36 4.18 2.58 -4.67
C GLN A 36 4.71 1.73 -3.50
N VAL A 37 5.32 2.37 -2.50
CA VAL A 37 5.76 1.70 -1.27
C VAL A 37 4.58 1.08 -0.54
N ALA A 38 3.48 1.82 -0.37
CA ALA A 38 2.27 1.32 0.30
C ALA A 38 1.68 0.11 -0.43
N LEU A 39 1.57 0.16 -1.76
CA LEU A 39 1.08 -0.95 -2.59
C LEU A 39 1.96 -2.19 -2.45
N GLN A 40 3.29 -2.04 -2.43
CA GLN A 40 4.21 -3.17 -2.26
C GLN A 40 4.10 -3.77 -0.84
N LEU A 41 4.07 -2.94 0.21
CA LEU A 41 3.91 -3.41 1.59
C LEU A 41 2.59 -4.17 1.79
N ALA A 42 1.49 -3.66 1.21
CA ALA A 42 0.20 -4.32 1.23
C ALA A 42 0.23 -5.65 0.47
N SER A 43 0.83 -5.68 -0.73
CA SER A 43 0.93 -6.88 -1.57
C SER A 43 1.80 -7.98 -0.94
N ILE A 44 2.85 -7.59 -0.21
CA ILE A 44 3.68 -8.50 0.60
C ILE A 44 2.89 -9.08 1.78
N GLY A 45 1.84 -8.39 2.24
CA GLY A 45 1.00 -8.83 3.35
C GLY A 45 1.42 -8.28 4.71
N VAL A 46 2.01 -7.08 4.77
CA VAL A 46 2.26 -6.39 6.04
C VAL A 46 0.94 -6.29 6.83
N PRO A 47 0.90 -6.75 8.09
CA PRO A 47 -0.37 -6.92 8.81
C PRO A 47 -1.00 -5.59 9.25
N SER A 48 -0.21 -4.52 9.33
CA SER A 48 -0.67 -3.19 9.70
C SER A 48 0.09 -2.13 8.92
N LEU A 49 -0.64 -1.39 8.10
CA LEU A 49 -0.12 -0.30 7.27
C LEU A 49 -0.91 0.97 7.57
N GLN A 50 -0.22 1.99 8.10
CA GLN A 50 -0.77 3.32 8.32
C GLN A 50 -0.31 4.26 7.21
N LEU A 51 -1.25 4.97 6.60
CA LEU A 51 -0.97 6.02 5.62
C LEU A 51 -1.26 7.38 6.25
N ILE A 52 -0.34 8.32 6.10
CA ILE A 52 -0.49 9.70 6.57
C ILE A 52 -0.22 10.61 5.40
N ASP A 53 -1.25 11.31 4.94
CA ASP A 53 -1.12 12.36 3.93
C ASP A 53 -2.22 13.40 4.18
N PRO A 54 -1.87 14.66 4.47
CA PRO A 54 -2.86 15.71 4.73
C PRO A 54 -3.46 16.28 3.42
N ASP A 55 -2.90 15.95 2.26
CA ASP A 55 -3.31 16.55 1.00
C ASP A 55 -4.55 15.85 0.40
N VAL A 56 -5.17 16.56 -0.54
CA VAL A 56 -6.16 16.03 -1.48
C VAL A 56 -5.52 15.81 -2.85
N VAL A 57 -6.15 14.97 -3.69
CA VAL A 57 -5.69 14.75 -5.06
C VAL A 57 -5.91 15.99 -5.92
N SER A 58 -4.85 16.44 -6.59
CA SER A 58 -4.85 17.51 -7.60
C SER A 58 -4.49 16.99 -9.00
N VAL A 59 -4.74 17.80 -10.04
CA VAL A 59 -4.57 17.41 -11.45
C VAL A 59 -3.14 16.96 -11.76
N GLU A 60 -2.12 17.63 -11.22
CA GLU A 60 -0.71 17.29 -11.41
C GLU A 60 -0.33 15.95 -10.75
N ASN A 61 -1.20 15.37 -9.91
CA ASN A 61 -0.97 14.07 -9.28
C ASN A 61 -1.43 12.90 -10.17
N LEU A 62 -2.34 13.13 -11.12
CA LEU A 62 -2.95 12.05 -11.91
C LEU A 62 -1.91 11.24 -12.70
N ALA A 63 -0.97 11.92 -13.35
CA ALA A 63 0.04 11.26 -14.19
C ALA A 63 1.14 10.54 -13.39
N CYS A 64 1.62 11.15 -12.29
CA CYS A 64 2.83 10.69 -11.59
C CYS A 64 2.55 9.97 -10.27
N GLN A 65 1.32 10.02 -9.76
CA GLN A 65 0.92 9.41 -8.49
C GLN A 65 -0.14 8.33 -8.68
N GLY A 66 -0.67 8.12 -9.88
CA GLY A 66 -1.55 7.00 -10.18
C GLY A 66 -2.94 7.09 -9.53
N PHE A 67 -3.44 8.32 -9.38
CA PHE A 67 -4.84 8.61 -9.07
C PHE A 67 -5.67 8.73 -10.34
N PHE A 68 -6.98 8.52 -10.25
CA PHE A 68 -7.91 8.69 -11.36
C PHE A 68 -8.59 10.05 -11.32
N GLU A 69 -9.21 10.46 -12.43
CA GLU A 69 -9.98 11.71 -12.50
C GLU A 69 -11.10 11.76 -11.44
N ASP A 70 -11.72 10.61 -11.16
CA ASP A 70 -12.77 10.45 -10.14
C ASP A 70 -12.26 10.66 -8.69
N ASP A 71 -10.94 10.67 -8.48
CA ASP A 71 -10.34 10.90 -7.17
C ASP A 71 -10.06 12.38 -6.87
N LEU A 72 -10.25 13.28 -7.84
CA LEU A 72 -9.96 14.72 -7.65
C LEU A 72 -10.68 15.29 -6.42
N ALA A 73 -9.96 16.12 -5.66
CA ALA A 73 -10.39 16.70 -4.39
C ALA A 73 -10.69 15.70 -3.25
N ARG A 74 -10.55 14.39 -3.47
CA ARG A 74 -10.58 13.38 -2.41
C ARG A 74 -9.28 13.42 -1.62
N ALA A 75 -9.35 13.12 -0.32
CA ALA A 75 -8.14 12.93 0.50
C ALA A 75 -7.25 11.84 -0.12
N LYS A 76 -5.96 12.09 -0.30
CA LYS A 76 -5.04 11.15 -0.97
C LYS A 76 -4.99 9.78 -0.30
N VAL A 77 -5.14 9.74 1.03
CA VAL A 77 -5.22 8.50 1.82
C VAL A 77 -6.47 7.65 1.53
N HIS A 78 -7.45 8.17 0.81
CA HIS A 78 -8.70 7.47 0.49
C HIS A 78 -8.89 7.26 -1.01
N ALA A 79 -8.05 7.86 -1.85
CA ALA A 79 -8.10 7.81 -3.30
C ALA A 79 -7.40 6.56 -3.89
#